data_AF-A0A3C0BDS2-F1
#
_entry.id   AF-A0A3C0BDS2-F1
#
_cell.length_a   1.000
_cell.length_b   1.000
_cell.length_c   1.000
_cell.angle_alpha   90.00
_cell.angle_beta   90.00
_cell.angle_gamma   90.00
#
_symmetry.space_group_name_H-M   'P 1'
#
loop_
_entity.id
_entity.type
_entity.pdbx_description
1 polymer ?
#
loop_
_entity_poly.entity_id
_entity_poly.type
_entity_poly.pdbx_seq_one_letter_code
_entity_poly.pdbx_strand_id
1 'polypeptide(L)'
;MQIMRLILNYIWASMKKSAMNKKILYLFYLAALILLIFVFIQIRGYYLFIKSPVAQLPEAFPGNTQMVIGATNAADFIATTRASGLSEVLSPPEIRSGFEQLISTADSLAAEDELFRNLLESKPFMTGFVPDSTGIQQWLLAFSIGKQGPDKFNRHSKVFAQNH
;
A
#
# COMPACT_ATOMS: atom_id res chain seq x y z
N MET A 1 21.18 -7.02 35.49
CA MET A 1 20.97 -5.62 35.94
C MET A 1 22.22 -4.98 36.58
N GLN A 2 23.14 -5.73 37.20
CA GLN A 2 24.38 -5.20 37.80
C GLN A 2 25.42 -4.69 36.78
N ILE A 3 25.56 -5.37 35.64
CA ILE A 3 26.51 -4.98 34.57
C ILE A 3 26.18 -3.59 34.00
N MET A 4 24.89 -3.29 33.82
CA MET A 4 24.42 -2.00 33.31
C MET A 4 24.76 -0.84 34.27
N ARG A 5 24.67 -1.08 35.58
CA ARG A 5 25.10 -0.10 36.60
C ARG A 5 26.60 0.13 36.61
N LEU A 6 27.40 -0.92 36.39
CA LEU A 6 28.86 -0.81 36.29
C LEU A 6 29.30 0.01 35.07
N ILE A 7 28.66 -0.22 33.92
CA ILE A 7 28.92 0.55 32.70
C ILE A 7 28.53 2.03 32.91
N LEU A 8 27.37 2.30 33.51
CA LEU A 8 26.90 3.65 33.77
C LEU A 8 27.84 4.41 34.74
N ASN A 9 28.30 3.73 35.79
CA ASN A 9 29.23 4.31 36.76
C ASN A 9 30.62 4.55 36.15
N TYR A 10 31.09 3.66 35.27
CA TYR A 10 32.35 3.83 34.56
C TYR A 10 32.30 5.03 33.60
N ILE A 11 31.21 5.18 32.84
CA ILE A 11 31.00 6.33 31.95
C ILE A 11 30.93 7.62 32.76
N TRP A 12 30.21 7.63 33.89
CA TRP A 12 30.07 8.82 34.74
C TRP A 12 31.40 9.21 35.41
N ALA A 13 32.18 8.23 35.89
CA ALA A 13 33.51 8.47 36.45
C ALA A 13 34.51 8.96 35.40
N SER A 14 34.44 8.42 34.17
CA SER A 14 35.24 8.86 33.03
C SER A 14 34.91 10.31 32.63
N MET A 15 33.61 10.66 32.57
CA MET A 15 33.16 12.02 32.30
C MET A 15 33.53 13.02 33.40
N LYS A 16 33.60 12.58 34.66
CA LYS A 16 33.99 13.45 35.81
C LYS A 16 35.50 13.68 35.89
N LYS A 17 36.31 12.71 35.44
CA LYS A 17 37.79 12.79 35.47
C LYS A 17 38.35 13.59 34.28
N SER A 18 37.65 13.58 33.15
CA SER A 18 37.93 14.50 32.06
C SER A 18 37.40 15.88 32.44
N ALA A 19 38.28 16.83 32.76
CA ALA A 19 37.95 18.25 32.69
C ALA A 19 37.73 18.61 31.20
N MET A 20 36.67 18.04 30.63
CA MET A 20 36.41 18.11 29.21
C MET A 20 36.01 19.56 28.94
N ASN A 21 36.85 20.25 28.18
CA ASN A 21 36.61 21.63 27.80
C ASN A 21 35.17 21.75 27.30
N LYS A 22 34.40 22.74 27.79
CA LYS A 22 32.97 22.88 27.45
C LYS A 22 32.72 22.76 25.94
N LYS A 23 33.66 23.24 25.13
CA LYS A 23 33.69 23.11 23.66
C LYS A 23 33.65 21.65 23.15
N ILE A 24 34.41 20.74 23.75
CA ILE A 24 34.46 19.31 23.39
C ILE A 24 33.15 18.62 23.81
N LEU A 25 32.59 19.01 24.96
CA LEU A 25 31.27 18.52 25.41
C LEU A 25 30.17 18.92 24.42
N TYR A 26 30.16 20.18 23.96
CA TYR A 26 29.20 20.64 22.94
C TYR A 26 29.36 19.91 21.60
N LEU A 27 30.59 19.64 21.16
CA LEU A 27 30.86 18.85 19.95
C LEU A 27 30.32 17.41 20.08
N PHE A 28 30.47 16.80 21.25
CA PHE A 28 29.95 15.46 21.50
C PHE A 28 28.41 15.43 21.50
N TYR A 29 27.76 16.41 22.11
CA TYR A 29 26.30 16.57 22.05
C TYR A 29 25.81 16.81 20.62
N LEU A 30 26.52 17.61 19.83
CA LEU A 30 26.17 17.86 18.44
C LEU A 30 26.28 16.59 17.60
N ALA A 31 27.36 15.82 17.76
CA ALA A 31 27.54 14.54 17.07
C ALA A 31 26.44 13.52 17.44
N ALA A 32 26.08 13.44 18.74
CA ALA A 32 24.99 12.59 19.20
C ALA A 32 23.63 13.01 18.61
N LEU A 33 23.36 14.32 18.51
CA LEU A 33 22.14 14.85 17.90
C LEU A 33 22.05 14.48 16.41
N ILE A 34 23.14 14.64 15.66
CA ILE A 34 23.21 14.28 14.23
C ILE A 34 22.93 12.78 14.04
N LEU A 35 23.51 11.95 14.90
CA LEU A 35 23.32 10.49 14.85
C LEU A 35 21.85 10.11 15.14
N LEU A 36 21.23 10.79 16.10
CA LEU A 36 19.82 10.58 16.44
C LEU A 36 18.88 11.02 15.31
N ILE A 37 19.16 12.16 14.66
CA ILE A 37 18.45 12.62 13.46
C ILE A 37 18.61 11.61 12.32
N PHE A 38 19.82 11.11 12.09
CA PHE A 38 20.09 10.12 11.05
C PHE A 38 19.29 8.83 11.27
N VAL A 39 19.32 8.28 12.50
CA VAL A 39 18.53 7.10 12.85
C VAL A 39 17.03 7.36 12.69
N PHE A 40 16.54 8.54 13.08
CA PHE A 40 15.14 8.91 12.90
C PHE A 40 14.74 8.98 11.43
N ILE A 41 15.58 9.54 10.56
CA ILE A 41 15.35 9.57 9.10
C ILE A 41 15.27 8.15 8.53
N GLN A 42 16.16 7.25 8.95
CA GLN A 42 16.15 5.86 8.48
C GLN A 42 14.89 5.11 8.96
N ILE A 43 14.50 5.26 10.22
CA ILE A 43 13.26 4.66 10.75
C ILE A 43 12.04 5.22 10.03
N ARG A 44 11.99 6.54 9.81
CA ARG A 44 10.90 7.18 9.07
C ARG A 44 10.85 6.71 7.61
N GLY A 45 12.00 6.61 6.96
CA GLY A 45 12.13 6.11 5.58
C GLY A 45 11.64 4.67 5.46
N TYR A 46 12.09 3.80 6.35
CA TYR A 46 11.64 2.41 6.44
C TYR A 46 10.14 2.29 6.73
N TYR A 47 9.64 3.11 7.66
CA TYR A 47 8.21 3.17 7.99
C TYR A 47 7.36 3.65 6.81
N LEU A 48 7.84 4.65 6.06
CA LEU A 48 7.19 5.15 4.85
C LEU A 48 7.26 4.14 3.71
N PHE A 49 8.34 3.38 3.58
CA PHE A 49 8.47 2.31 2.58
C PHE A 49 7.51 1.15 2.87
N ILE A 50 7.34 0.76 4.13
CA ILE A 50 6.36 -0.27 4.51
C ILE A 50 4.91 0.22 4.34
N LYS A 51 4.64 1.51 4.60
CA LYS A 51 3.28 2.09 4.58
C LYS A 51 2.91 2.85 3.31
N SER A 52 3.80 2.92 2.33
CA SER A 52 3.51 3.51 1.03
C SER A 52 3.62 2.38 0.01
N PRO A 53 2.55 2.11 -0.75
CA PRO A 53 2.61 1.09 -1.79
C PRO A 53 3.69 1.46 -2.81
N VAL A 54 4.43 0.47 -3.32
CA VAL A 54 5.52 0.65 -4.29
C VAL A 54 5.00 1.27 -5.60
N ALA A 55 3.72 1.07 -5.91
CA ALA A 55 2.97 1.79 -6.93
C ALA A 55 1.54 2.01 -6.42
N GLN A 56 0.95 3.18 -6.66
CA GLN A 56 -0.43 3.42 -6.24
C GLN A 56 -1.37 2.66 -7.20
N LEU A 57 -2.43 2.05 -6.66
CA LEU A 57 -3.43 1.33 -7.46
C LEU A 57 -3.94 2.10 -8.69
N PRO A 58 -4.21 3.42 -8.60
CA PRO A 58 -4.60 4.22 -9.76
C PRO A 58 -3.57 4.25 -10.91
N GLU A 59 -2.28 4.14 -10.60
CA GLU A 59 -1.21 4.16 -11.61
C GLU A 59 -1.16 2.86 -12.44
N ALA A 60 -1.85 1.80 -11.99
CA ALA A 60 -1.99 0.56 -12.74
C ALA A 60 -2.99 0.68 -13.90
N PHE A 61 -3.80 1.74 -13.94
CA PHE A 61 -4.80 1.95 -14.96
C PHE A 61 -4.27 2.88 -16.06
N PRO A 62 -4.38 2.49 -17.34
CA PRO A 62 -4.04 3.36 -18.46
C PRO A 62 -4.91 4.63 -18.50
N GLY A 63 -4.39 5.73 -19.05
CA GLY A 63 -5.11 7.01 -19.11
C GLY A 63 -6.37 7.01 -19.99
N ASN A 64 -6.61 5.96 -20.78
CA ASN A 64 -7.82 5.76 -21.59
C ASN A 64 -8.88 4.90 -20.87
N THR A 65 -8.71 4.64 -19.58
CA THR A 65 -9.69 3.89 -18.77
C THR A 65 -10.99 4.66 -18.69
N GLN A 66 -12.10 4.01 -19.02
CA GLN A 66 -13.42 4.67 -19.14
C GLN A 66 -14.20 4.70 -17.82
N MET A 67 -13.95 3.73 -16.94
CA MET A 67 -14.61 3.65 -15.64
C MET A 67 -13.72 2.86 -14.68
N VAL A 68 -13.62 3.33 -13.43
CA VAL A 68 -12.92 2.63 -12.35
C VAL A 68 -13.81 2.56 -11.12
N ILE A 69 -13.87 1.36 -10.53
CA ILE A 69 -14.57 1.06 -9.30
C ILE A 69 -13.53 0.59 -8.29
N GLY A 70 -13.46 1.26 -7.15
CA GLY A 70 -12.60 0.86 -6.03
C GLY A 70 -13.43 0.34 -4.85
N ALA A 71 -13.03 -0.80 -4.30
CA ALA A 71 -13.64 -1.35 -3.09
C ALA A 71 -12.61 -2.05 -2.18
N THR A 72 -13.04 -2.37 -0.96
CA THR A 72 -12.15 -2.80 0.13
C THR A 72 -11.64 -4.24 -0.06
N ASN A 73 -12.44 -5.12 -0.62
CA ASN A 73 -12.04 -6.46 -1.04
C ASN A 73 -12.84 -6.86 -2.29
N ALA A 74 -12.26 -7.69 -3.14
CA ALA A 74 -12.87 -8.09 -4.40
C ALA A 74 -13.94 -9.17 -4.20
N ALA A 75 -13.76 -10.05 -3.21
CA ALA A 75 -14.72 -11.12 -2.93
C ALA A 75 -16.12 -10.58 -2.60
N ASP A 76 -16.24 -9.60 -1.70
CA ASP A 76 -17.52 -8.97 -1.35
C ASP A 76 -18.09 -8.18 -2.52
N PHE A 77 -17.24 -7.53 -3.32
CA PHE A 77 -17.69 -6.81 -4.50
C PHE A 77 -18.32 -7.77 -5.53
N ILE A 78 -17.67 -8.90 -5.82
CA ILE A 78 -18.17 -9.93 -6.73
C ILE A 78 -19.47 -10.52 -6.19
N ALA A 79 -19.51 -10.88 -4.90
CA ALA A 79 -20.71 -11.41 -4.24
C ALA A 79 -21.88 -10.42 -4.30
N THR A 80 -21.63 -9.14 -4.01
CA THR A 80 -22.65 -8.07 -4.06
C THR A 80 -23.12 -7.83 -5.48
N THR A 81 -22.21 -7.84 -6.47
CA THR A 81 -22.55 -7.63 -7.88
C THR A 81 -23.42 -8.77 -8.42
N ARG A 82 -23.12 -10.02 -8.04
CA ARG A 82 -23.95 -11.20 -8.35
C ARG A 82 -25.32 -11.14 -7.67
N ALA A 83 -25.35 -10.82 -6.38
CA ALA A 83 -26.60 -10.78 -5.60
C ALA A 83 -27.54 -9.63 -6.02
N SER A 84 -26.99 -8.52 -6.50
CA SER A 84 -27.78 -7.35 -6.92
C SER A 84 -28.24 -7.40 -8.38
N GLY A 85 -27.79 -8.39 -9.17
CA GLY A 85 -28.03 -8.42 -10.61
C GLY A 85 -27.35 -7.26 -11.35
N LEU A 86 -26.40 -6.57 -10.72
CA LEU A 86 -25.71 -5.43 -11.33
C LEU A 86 -24.94 -5.85 -12.60
N SER A 87 -24.49 -7.10 -12.69
CA SER A 87 -23.90 -7.65 -13.93
C SER A 87 -24.90 -7.71 -15.10
N GLU A 88 -26.20 -7.73 -14.84
CA GLU A 88 -27.25 -7.70 -15.86
C GLU A 88 -27.57 -6.27 -16.33
N VAL A 89 -27.28 -5.28 -15.49
CA VAL A 89 -27.45 -3.84 -15.78
C VAL A 89 -26.25 -3.29 -16.57
N LEU A 90 -25.12 -3.98 -16.54
CA LEU A 90 -23.95 -3.70 -17.35
C LEU A 90 -24.28 -3.81 -18.85
N SER A 91 -24.65 -2.69 -19.46
CA SER A 91 -24.78 -2.52 -20.91
C SER A 91 -23.61 -1.70 -21.42
N PRO A 92 -22.87 -2.16 -22.47
CA PRO A 92 -23.23 -3.13 -23.50
C PRO A 92 -22.95 -4.63 -23.17
N PRO A 93 -23.42 -5.59 -24.00
CA PRO A 93 -23.21 -7.04 -23.78
C PRO A 93 -21.74 -7.47 -23.68
N GLU A 94 -20.84 -6.78 -24.38
CA GLU A 94 -19.38 -7.03 -24.34
C GLU A 94 -18.79 -6.75 -22.95
N ILE A 95 -19.32 -5.71 -22.30
CA ILE A 95 -18.93 -5.33 -20.94
C ILE A 95 -19.40 -6.40 -19.95
N ARG A 96 -20.62 -6.92 -20.12
CA ARG A 96 -21.15 -8.02 -19.31
C ARG A 96 -20.35 -9.31 -19.50
N SER A 97 -20.08 -9.71 -20.74
CA SER A 97 -19.32 -10.95 -21.00
C SER A 97 -17.90 -10.86 -20.45
N GLY A 98 -17.24 -9.71 -20.59
CA GLY A 98 -15.92 -9.47 -20.00
C GLY A 98 -15.93 -9.54 -18.47
N PHE A 99 -17.01 -9.06 -17.84
CA PHE A 99 -17.15 -9.13 -16.38
C PHE A 99 -17.31 -10.58 -15.89
N GLU A 100 -18.21 -11.34 -16.53
CA GLU A 100 -18.42 -12.76 -16.19
C GLU A 100 -17.15 -13.59 -16.44
N GLN A 101 -16.42 -13.31 -17.52
CA GLN A 101 -15.13 -13.96 -17.80
C GLN A 101 -14.08 -13.63 -16.73
N LEU A 102 -14.00 -12.36 -16.30
CA LEU A 102 -13.10 -11.94 -15.24
C LEU A 102 -13.43 -12.65 -13.93
N ILE A 103 -14.70 -12.72 -13.55
CA ILE A 103 -15.10 -13.42 -12.33
C ILE A 103 -14.79 -14.91 -12.45
N SER A 104 -15.14 -15.56 -13.57
CA SER A 104 -14.85 -16.98 -13.78
C SER A 104 -13.35 -17.28 -13.66
N THR A 105 -12.51 -16.38 -14.17
CA THR A 105 -11.05 -16.50 -14.08
C THR A 105 -10.59 -16.31 -12.64
N ALA A 106 -11.13 -15.31 -11.94
CA ALA A 106 -10.81 -15.05 -10.53
C ALA A 106 -11.21 -16.22 -9.63
N ASP A 107 -12.40 -16.80 -9.82
CA ASP A 107 -12.89 -17.96 -9.08
C ASP A 107 -12.00 -19.19 -9.33
N SER A 108 -11.58 -19.41 -10.59
CA SER A 108 -10.66 -20.51 -10.95
C SER A 108 -9.30 -20.34 -10.29
N LEU A 109 -8.70 -19.16 -10.36
CA LEU A 109 -7.40 -18.88 -9.75
C LEU A 109 -7.47 -18.94 -8.22
N ALA A 110 -8.57 -18.52 -7.62
CA ALA A 110 -8.78 -18.61 -6.17
C ALA A 110 -8.93 -20.05 -5.66
N ALA A 111 -9.42 -20.96 -6.51
CA ALA A 111 -9.52 -22.38 -6.19
C ALA A 111 -8.14 -23.07 -6.22
N GLU A 112 -7.22 -22.59 -7.06
CA GLU A 112 -5.90 -23.17 -7.27
C GLU A 112 -4.78 -22.53 -6.42
N ASP A 113 -4.89 -21.24 -6.11
CA ASP A 113 -3.83 -20.47 -5.43
C ASP A 113 -4.35 -19.74 -4.18
N GLU A 114 -3.85 -20.17 -3.01
CA GLU A 114 -4.18 -19.58 -1.72
C GLU A 114 -3.66 -18.13 -1.57
N LEU A 115 -2.55 -17.76 -2.20
CA LEU A 115 -2.07 -16.38 -2.23
C LEU A 115 -3.04 -15.51 -3.02
N PHE A 116 -3.52 -15.99 -4.16
CA PHE A 116 -4.50 -15.26 -4.97
C PHE A 116 -5.84 -15.11 -4.26
N ARG A 117 -6.34 -16.19 -3.62
CA ARG A 117 -7.53 -16.13 -2.76
C ARG A 117 -7.38 -15.09 -1.65
N ASN A 118 -6.23 -15.05 -0.98
CA ASN A 118 -5.93 -14.04 0.03
C ASN A 118 -5.94 -12.61 -0.54
N LEU A 119 -5.52 -12.40 -1.80
CA LEU A 119 -5.61 -11.08 -2.44
C LEU A 119 -7.07 -10.67 -2.64
N LEU A 120 -7.93 -11.57 -3.11
CA LEU A 120 -9.35 -11.29 -3.33
C LEU A 120 -10.10 -10.93 -2.03
N GLU A 121 -9.82 -11.67 -0.96
CA GLU A 121 -10.56 -11.56 0.31
C GLU A 121 -10.05 -10.44 1.23
N SER A 122 -8.75 -10.12 1.18
CA SER A 122 -8.12 -9.27 2.20
C SER A 122 -7.54 -7.96 1.69
N LYS A 123 -7.42 -7.76 0.37
CA LYS A 123 -6.74 -6.58 -0.18
C LYS A 123 -7.71 -5.60 -0.84
N PRO A 124 -7.48 -4.30 -0.62
CA PRO A 124 -8.10 -3.26 -1.45
C PRO A 124 -7.79 -3.53 -2.92
N PHE A 125 -8.81 -3.33 -3.75
CA PHE A 125 -8.71 -3.56 -5.18
C PHE A 125 -9.39 -2.44 -5.96
N MET A 126 -8.98 -2.30 -7.21
CA MET A 126 -9.68 -1.49 -8.19
C MET A 126 -9.95 -2.35 -9.41
N THR A 127 -11.10 -2.14 -10.02
CA THR A 127 -11.47 -2.75 -11.30
C THR A 127 -11.93 -1.67 -12.26
N GLY A 128 -11.69 -1.86 -13.56
CA GLY A 128 -12.06 -0.85 -14.55
C GLY A 128 -12.07 -1.34 -15.98
N PHE A 129 -12.65 -0.51 -16.85
CA PHE A 129 -12.78 -0.76 -18.28
C PHE A 129 -11.71 -0.05 -19.06
N VAL A 130 -10.87 -0.83 -19.74
CA VAL A 130 -9.74 -0.33 -20.51
C VAL A 130 -9.88 -0.83 -21.95
N PRO A 131 -9.97 0.06 -22.94
CA PRO A 131 -9.92 -0.36 -24.34
C PRO A 131 -8.49 -0.79 -24.69
N ASP A 132 -8.38 -1.93 -25.35
CA ASP A 132 -7.12 -2.41 -25.91
C ASP A 132 -6.69 -1.61 -27.15
N SER A 133 -5.56 -1.96 -27.76
CA SER A 133 -5.05 -1.29 -28.96
C SER A 133 -5.98 -1.36 -30.18
N THR A 134 -7.00 -2.23 -30.15
CA THR A 134 -8.01 -2.38 -31.20
C THR A 134 -9.35 -1.71 -30.85
N GLY A 135 -9.47 -1.14 -29.64
CA GLY A 135 -10.69 -0.49 -29.15
C GLY A 135 -11.67 -1.45 -28.48
N ILE A 136 -11.33 -2.73 -28.34
CA ILE A 136 -12.15 -3.71 -27.62
C ILE A 136 -11.98 -3.46 -26.12
N GLN A 137 -13.11 -3.36 -25.42
CA GLN A 137 -13.13 -3.12 -23.98
C GLN A 137 -12.67 -4.38 -23.23
N GLN A 138 -11.66 -4.24 -22.39
CA GLN A 138 -11.19 -5.29 -21.50
C GLN A 138 -11.37 -4.86 -20.04
N TRP A 139 -11.67 -5.82 -19.19
CA TRP A 139 -11.72 -5.60 -17.75
C TRP A 139 -10.33 -5.78 -17.14
N LEU A 140 -9.88 -4.77 -16.41
CA LEU A 140 -8.64 -4.80 -15.65
C LEU A 140 -8.95 -4.88 -14.17
N LEU A 141 -8.32 -5.83 -13.47
CA LEU A 141 -8.39 -5.98 -12.02
C LEU A 141 -7.01 -5.76 -11.42
N ALA A 142 -6.91 -4.81 -10.51
CA ALA A 142 -5.66 -4.46 -9.84
C ALA A 142 -5.84 -4.58 -8.32
N PHE A 143 -4.84 -5.16 -7.65
CA PHE A 143 -4.81 -5.33 -6.20
C PHE A 143 -3.68 -4.52 -5.56
N SER A 144 -3.92 -3.99 -4.36
CA SER A 144 -2.87 -3.39 -3.56
C SER A 144 -1.95 -4.48 -3.01
N ILE A 145 -0.73 -4.58 -3.54
CA ILE A 145 0.34 -5.35 -2.92
C ILE A 145 1.08 -4.47 -1.88
N GLY A 146 1.07 -4.89 -0.60
CA GLY A 146 1.65 -4.14 0.52
C GLY A 146 0.64 -3.52 1.49
N LYS A 147 1.09 -2.73 2.48
CA LYS A 147 0.21 -2.06 3.46
C LYS A 147 -0.29 -0.72 2.90
N GLN A 148 -1.45 -0.74 2.26
CA GLN A 148 -2.28 0.47 2.10
C GLN A 148 -3.31 0.52 3.23
N GLY A 149 -3.35 1.64 3.97
CA GLY A 149 -4.43 1.90 4.91
C GLY A 149 -5.73 2.25 4.16
N PRO A 150 -6.92 1.88 4.67
CA PRO A 150 -8.21 2.17 4.02
C PRO A 150 -8.39 3.65 3.66
N ASP A 151 -7.96 4.56 4.53
CA ASP A 151 -8.07 6.02 4.30
C ASP A 151 -7.23 6.51 3.11
N LYS A 152 -6.05 5.93 2.91
CA LYS A 152 -5.18 6.28 1.77
C LYS A 152 -5.78 5.75 0.47
N PHE A 153 -6.27 4.52 0.48
CA PHE A 153 -6.96 3.92 -0.68
C PHE A 153 -8.16 4.78 -1.09
N ASN A 154 -9.02 5.13 -0.14
CA ASN A 154 -10.20 5.97 -0.38
C ASN A 154 -9.86 7.38 -0.88
N ARG A 155 -8.71 7.93 -0.46
CA ARG A 155 -8.24 9.23 -0.96
C ARG A 155 -7.79 9.13 -2.41
N HIS A 156 -6.96 8.14 -2.73
CA HIS A 156 -6.43 7.99 -4.09
C HIS A 156 -7.50 7.55 -5.10
N SER A 157 -8.45 6.72 -4.69
CA SER A 157 -9.60 6.35 -5.53
C SER A 157 -10.44 7.57 -5.91
N LYS A 158 -10.71 8.46 -4.95
CA LYS A 158 -11.43 9.71 -5.20
C LYS A 158 -10.67 10.67 -6.10
N VAL A 159 -9.36 10.81 -5.92
CA VAL A 159 -8.53 11.68 -6.76
C VAL A 159 -8.48 11.16 -8.21
N PHE A 160 -8.35 9.85 -8.40
CA PHE A 160 -8.36 9.26 -9.73
C PHE A 160 -9.71 9.50 -10.44
N ALA A 161 -10.83 9.25 -9.75
CA ALA A 161 -12.17 9.48 -10.28
C ALA A 161 -12.51 10.97 -10.55
N GLN A 162 -11.69 11.92 -10.11
CA GLN A 162 -11.86 13.35 -10.39
C GLN A 162 -11.05 13.83 -11.60
N ASN A 163 -9.99 13.09 -11.96
CA ASN A 163 -9.05 13.49 -13.01
C ASN A 163 -9.31 12.79 -14.36
N HIS A 164 -10.22 11.82 -14.37
CA HIS A 164 -10.64 11.01 -15.51
C HIS A 164 -12.17 10.87 -15.50
#